data_AF-A0A7C5VZA2-F1
#
_entry.id   AF-A0A7C5VZA2-F1
#
_cell.length_a   1.000
_cell.length_b   1.000
_cell.length_c   1.000
_cell.angle_alpha   90.00
_cell.angle_beta   90.00
_cell.angle_gamma   90.00
#
_symmetry.space_group_name_H-M   'P 1'
#
loop_
_entity.id
_entity.type
_entity.pdbx_description
1 polymer ?
#
loop_
_entity_poly.entity_id
_entity_poly.type
_entity_poly.pdbx_seq_one_letter_code
_entity_poly.pdbx_strand_id
1 'polypeptide(L)'
;MDEKDKRLVMLAAIFIPIILLIFLEQYSYISFIALIMIIAILYTTKNINKRETFVIFLPYLIFFIAWFGFLLPSIDIAKGQGTVLDDAWFEGLTWIRNNTEECSIIATYWDPGHLITGVARRAVIFDGASQSTLRTYIVPGNLSEDEIKDIAATDLYVAKTKFNTTLNEVVTEITTARIKDISTTLFTDNETQAIKILKRYRNNCTMYYLVSGLTSVSDLIRISGWWSYFSTFDPVNKGTHYNYLVLTL
;
A
#
# COMPACT_ATOMS: atom_id res chain seq x y z
N MET A 1 32.75 42.65 -23.75
CA MET A 1 31.37 42.26 -23.38
C MET A 1 30.97 43.09 -22.18
N ASP A 2 29.89 43.86 -22.31
CA ASP A 2 29.35 44.66 -21.20
C ASP A 2 28.75 43.75 -20.10
N GLU A 3 28.56 44.27 -18.89
CA GLU A 3 28.10 43.49 -17.74
C GLU A 3 26.71 42.88 -17.96
N LYS A 4 25.83 43.58 -18.68
CA LYS A 4 24.49 43.09 -19.04
C LYS A 4 24.56 41.87 -19.96
N ASP A 5 25.45 41.90 -20.95
CA ASP A 5 25.66 40.80 -21.90
C ASP A 5 26.25 39.59 -21.18
N LYS A 6 27.17 39.80 -20.22
CA LYS A 6 27.71 38.74 -19.37
C LYS A 6 26.63 38.02 -18.58
N ARG A 7 25.72 38.76 -17.94
CA ARG A 7 24.61 38.16 -17.17
C ARG A 7 23.65 37.37 -18.06
N LEU A 8 23.35 37.87 -19.26
CA LEU A 8 22.49 37.16 -20.22
C LEU A 8 23.13 35.85 -20.68
N VAL A 9 24.42 35.85 -21.00
CA VAL A 9 25.18 34.65 -21.38
C VAL A 9 25.21 33.63 -20.22
N MET A 10 25.39 34.09 -18.98
CA MET A 10 25.35 33.21 -17.80
C MET A 10 23.99 32.56 -17.61
N LEU A 11 22.90 33.31 -17.74
CA LEU A 11 21.53 32.76 -17.63
C LEU A 11 21.28 31.74 -18.75
N ALA A 12 21.65 32.07 -20.00
CA ALA A 12 21.51 31.14 -21.12
C ALA A 12 22.31 29.84 -20.91
N ALA A 13 23.55 29.94 -20.40
CA ALA A 13 24.40 28.79 -20.10
C ALA A 13 23.85 27.88 -18.98
N ILE A 14 23.01 28.42 -18.09
CA ILE A 14 22.35 27.63 -17.03
C ILE A 14 21.05 27.02 -17.58
N PHE A 15 20.17 27.82 -18.17
CA PHE A 15 18.81 27.39 -18.48
C PHE A 15 18.70 26.56 -19.77
N ILE A 16 19.50 26.84 -20.80
CA ILE A 16 19.41 26.09 -22.06
C ILE A 16 19.77 24.61 -21.86
N PRO A 17 20.87 24.25 -21.17
CA PRO A 17 21.19 22.85 -20.91
C PRO A 17 20.17 22.14 -20.01
N ILE A 18 19.58 22.84 -19.04
CA ILE A 18 18.51 22.29 -18.18
C ILE A 18 17.26 22.00 -19.01
N ILE A 19 16.85 22.92 -19.88
CA ILE A 19 15.71 22.72 -20.78
C ILE A 19 15.99 21.54 -21.72
N LEU A 20 17.18 21.47 -22.32
CA LEU A 20 17.57 20.35 -23.19
C LEU A 20 17.57 19.02 -22.43
N LEU A 21 18.04 18.99 -21.18
CA LEU A 21 17.98 17.80 -20.32
C LEU A 21 16.54 17.29 -20.13
N ILE A 22 15.59 18.20 -19.90
CA ILE A 22 14.18 17.86 -19.68
C ILE A 22 13.54 17.27 -20.95
N PHE A 23 13.84 17.82 -22.13
CA PHE A 23 13.20 17.41 -23.38
C PHE A 23 13.88 16.22 -24.07
N LEU A 24 15.14 15.92 -23.73
CA LEU A 24 15.98 14.98 -24.47
C LEU A 24 16.70 14.03 -23.50
N GLU A 25 15.93 13.15 -22.83
CA GLU A 25 16.40 12.21 -21.81
C GLU A 25 17.67 11.43 -22.24
N GLN A 26 17.70 11.02 -23.51
CA GLN A 26 18.79 10.24 -24.13
C GLN A 26 20.11 11.02 -24.26
N TYR A 27 20.08 12.35 -24.17
CA TYR A 27 21.22 13.23 -24.45
C TYR A 27 21.80 13.91 -23.20
N SER A 28 21.37 13.46 -22.02
CA SER A 28 21.73 14.05 -20.73
C SER A 28 23.24 14.02 -20.41
N TYR A 29 23.95 12.99 -20.83
CA TYR A 29 25.41 12.95 -20.73
C TYR A 29 26.09 13.92 -21.70
N ILE A 30 25.53 14.07 -22.90
CA ILE A 30 26.08 14.96 -23.94
C ILE A 30 25.93 16.41 -23.51
N SER A 31 24.80 16.79 -22.92
CA SER A 31 24.60 18.15 -22.40
C SER A 31 25.55 18.48 -21.25
N PHE A 32 25.86 17.51 -20.37
CA PHE A 32 26.83 17.70 -19.29
C PHE A 32 28.25 17.93 -19.81
N ILE A 33 28.69 17.14 -20.78
CA ILE A 33 29.98 17.33 -21.45
C ILE A 33 30.02 18.68 -22.18
N ALA A 34 28.95 19.03 -22.90
CA ALA A 34 28.85 20.29 -23.62
C ALA A 34 28.95 21.50 -22.67
N LEU A 35 28.30 21.46 -21.51
CA LEU A 35 28.42 22.53 -20.52
C LEU A 35 29.85 22.67 -20.01
N ILE A 36 30.52 21.56 -19.69
CA ILE A 36 31.92 21.59 -19.23
C ILE A 36 32.81 22.24 -20.31
N MET A 37 32.62 21.90 -21.58
CA MET A 37 33.37 22.50 -22.68
C MET A 37 33.09 24.00 -22.83
N ILE A 38 31.83 24.43 -22.75
CA ILE A 38 31.44 25.84 -22.81
C ILE A 38 32.10 26.62 -21.66
N ILE A 39 32.03 26.10 -20.44
CA ILE A 39 32.66 26.72 -19.26
C ILE A 39 34.18 26.81 -19.45
N ALA A 40 34.82 25.75 -19.94
CA ALA A 40 36.27 25.73 -20.18
C ALA A 40 36.69 26.77 -21.23
N ILE A 41 35.95 26.90 -22.33
CA ILE A 41 36.18 27.92 -23.37
C ILE A 41 36.02 29.32 -22.80
N LEU A 42 34.93 29.59 -22.07
CA LEU A 42 34.67 30.90 -21.46
C LEU A 42 35.73 31.27 -20.42
N TYR A 43 36.21 30.31 -19.65
CA TYR A 43 37.28 30.51 -18.67
C TYR A 43 38.63 30.79 -19.35
N THR A 44 38.99 30.02 -20.39
CA THR A 44 40.27 30.15 -21.10
C THR A 44 40.36 31.45 -21.90
N THR A 45 39.23 31.90 -22.47
CA THR A 45 39.08 33.19 -23.13
C THR A 45 39.01 34.38 -22.15
N LYS A 46 39.14 34.12 -20.84
CA LYS A 46 39.04 35.11 -19.75
C LYS A 46 37.73 35.92 -19.77
N ASN A 47 36.68 35.34 -20.36
CA ASN A 47 35.36 35.97 -20.40
C ASN A 47 34.63 35.86 -19.06
N ILE A 48 34.94 34.79 -18.29
CA ILE A 48 34.41 34.54 -16.95
C ILE A 48 35.54 34.29 -15.94
N ASN A 49 35.26 34.57 -14.67
CA ASN A 49 36.16 34.29 -13.54
C ASN A 49 35.78 33.01 -12.78
N LYS A 50 36.57 32.65 -11.76
CA LYS A 50 36.34 31.46 -10.92
C LYS A 50 34.97 31.48 -10.22
N ARG A 51 34.53 32.65 -9.73
CA ARG A 51 33.25 32.80 -9.02
C ARG A 51 32.08 32.55 -9.98
N GLU A 52 32.12 33.15 -11.17
CA GLU A 52 31.08 32.99 -12.20
C GLU A 52 31.02 31.54 -12.71
N THR A 53 32.19 30.91 -12.88
CA THR A 53 32.28 29.47 -13.21
C THR A 53 31.52 28.62 -12.20
N PHE A 54 31.73 28.88 -10.91
CA PHE A 54 31.07 28.14 -9.83
C PHE A 54 29.55 28.37 -9.80
N VAL A 55 29.11 29.61 -10.05
CA VAL A 55 27.68 29.98 -10.10
C VAL A 55 26.95 29.29 -11.25
N ILE A 56 27.63 29.02 -12.38
CA ILE A 56 27.04 28.29 -13.51
C ILE A 56 27.08 26.77 -13.25
N PHE A 57 28.23 26.26 -12.83
CA PHE A 57 28.48 24.83 -12.72
C PHE A 57 27.71 24.18 -11.57
N LEU A 58 27.71 24.80 -10.38
CA LEU A 58 27.15 24.17 -9.18
C LEU A 58 25.63 23.88 -9.31
N PRO A 59 24.77 24.83 -9.74
CA PRO A 59 23.35 24.54 -9.90
C PRO A 59 23.08 23.46 -10.94
N TYR A 60 23.83 23.46 -12.04
CA TYR A 60 23.72 22.43 -13.07
C TYR A 60 24.16 21.06 -12.56
N LEU A 61 25.25 20.99 -11.80
CA LEU A 61 25.72 19.75 -11.18
C LEU A 61 24.68 19.20 -10.20
N ILE A 62 24.09 20.06 -9.36
CA ILE A 62 23.00 19.67 -8.44
C ILE A 62 21.81 19.11 -9.24
N PHE A 63 21.40 19.80 -10.32
CA PHE A 63 20.32 19.33 -11.17
C PHE A 63 20.66 18.01 -11.88
N PHE A 64 21.88 17.85 -12.38
CA PHE A 64 22.36 16.63 -13.02
C PHE A 64 22.35 15.45 -12.04
N ILE A 65 22.85 15.64 -10.82
CA ILE A 65 22.79 14.62 -9.77
C ILE A 65 21.33 14.32 -9.40
N ALA A 66 20.46 15.33 -9.31
CA ALA A 66 19.05 15.11 -9.04
C ALA A 66 18.36 14.29 -10.15
N TRP A 67 18.70 14.59 -11.40
CA TRP A 67 18.18 13.90 -12.57
C TRP A 67 18.55 12.41 -12.58
N PHE A 68 19.83 12.09 -12.40
CA PHE A 68 20.31 10.71 -12.42
C PHE A 68 20.04 9.95 -11.11
N GLY A 69 20.10 10.63 -9.98
CA GLY A 69 19.94 10.02 -8.66
C GLY A 69 18.49 9.76 -8.28
N PHE A 70 17.56 10.57 -8.79
CA PHE A 70 16.15 10.47 -8.38
C PHE A 70 15.19 10.34 -9.56
N LEU A 71 15.30 11.18 -10.60
CA LEU A 71 14.27 11.22 -11.65
C LEU A 71 14.30 9.99 -12.56
N LEU A 72 15.46 9.56 -13.05
CA LEU A 72 15.56 8.35 -13.88
C LEU A 72 15.07 7.09 -13.15
N PRO A 73 15.55 6.77 -11.92
CA PRO A 73 15.00 5.66 -11.15
C PRO A 73 13.48 5.79 -10.93
N SER A 74 12.97 7.00 -10.69
CA SER A 74 11.54 7.22 -10.51
C SER A 74 10.74 6.94 -11.77
N ILE A 75 11.25 7.31 -12.95
CA ILE A 75 10.64 7.01 -14.25
C ILE A 75 10.63 5.50 -14.49
N ASP A 76 11.72 4.80 -14.18
CA ASP A 76 11.81 3.35 -14.34
C ASP A 76 10.84 2.62 -13.40
N ILE A 77 10.75 3.06 -12.13
CA ILE A 77 9.75 2.55 -11.18
C ILE A 77 8.34 2.83 -11.73
N ALA A 78 8.06 4.04 -12.21
CA ALA A 78 6.74 4.39 -12.73
C ALA A 78 6.35 3.57 -13.98
N LYS A 79 7.29 3.33 -14.90
CA LYS A 79 7.09 2.45 -16.07
C LYS A 79 6.86 0.99 -15.66
N GLY A 80 7.48 0.56 -14.57
CA GLY A 80 7.27 -0.77 -13.98
C GLY A 80 5.99 -0.90 -13.15
N GLN A 81 5.34 0.22 -12.81
CA GLN A 81 4.08 0.23 -12.06
C GLN A 81 2.89 0.14 -13.02
N GLY A 82 2.32 -1.06 -13.13
CA GLY A 82 1.04 -1.28 -13.78
C GLY A 82 -0.15 -0.87 -12.91
N THR A 83 -1.36 -0.96 -13.46
CA THR A 83 -2.58 -0.85 -12.66
C THR A 83 -2.65 -2.00 -11.67
N VAL A 84 -3.07 -1.71 -10.43
CA VAL A 84 -3.31 -2.75 -9.40
C VAL A 84 -4.39 -3.73 -9.87
N LEU A 85 -5.35 -3.23 -10.63
CA LEU A 85 -6.35 -4.03 -11.33
C LEU A 85 -5.83 -4.39 -12.72
N ASP A 86 -5.32 -5.61 -12.86
CA ASP A 86 -5.00 -6.19 -14.17
C ASP A 86 -6.20 -6.95 -14.76
N ASP A 87 -6.03 -7.47 -15.98
CA ASP A 87 -7.09 -8.18 -16.70
C ASP A 87 -7.57 -9.42 -15.92
N ALA A 88 -6.66 -10.16 -15.29
CA ALA A 88 -7.00 -11.35 -14.52
C ALA A 88 -7.88 -11.02 -13.31
N TRP A 89 -7.55 -9.95 -12.57
CA TRP A 89 -8.40 -9.46 -11.49
C TRP A 89 -9.74 -8.94 -12.01
N PHE A 90 -9.74 -8.17 -13.10
CA PHE A 90 -10.97 -7.62 -13.64
C PHE A 90 -11.93 -8.72 -14.11
N GLU A 91 -11.42 -9.74 -14.80
CA GLU A 91 -12.17 -10.92 -15.22
C GLU A 91 -12.68 -11.72 -14.01
N GLY A 92 -11.83 -12.00 -13.03
CA GLY A 92 -12.20 -12.74 -11.82
C GLY A 92 -13.28 -12.03 -11.01
N LEU A 93 -13.14 -10.73 -10.77
CA LEU A 93 -14.14 -9.94 -10.06
C LEU A 93 -15.45 -9.81 -10.85
N THR A 94 -15.37 -9.70 -12.18
CA THR A 94 -16.56 -9.70 -13.06
C THR A 94 -17.26 -11.06 -13.01
N TRP A 95 -16.51 -12.16 -12.99
CA TRP A 95 -17.08 -13.49 -12.81
C TRP A 95 -17.81 -13.60 -11.47
N ILE A 96 -17.21 -13.13 -10.36
CA ILE A 96 -17.87 -13.11 -9.04
C ILE A 96 -19.18 -12.33 -9.12
N ARG A 97 -19.19 -11.14 -9.75
CA ARG A 97 -20.41 -10.34 -9.91
C ARG A 97 -21.53 -11.09 -10.63
N ASN A 98 -21.18 -11.85 -11.66
CA ASN A 98 -22.16 -12.49 -12.53
C ASN A 98 -22.62 -13.86 -12.01
N ASN A 99 -21.88 -14.48 -11.09
CA ASN A 99 -22.10 -15.87 -10.66
C ASN A 99 -22.37 -16.04 -9.16
N THR A 100 -22.44 -14.95 -8.38
CA THR A 100 -22.77 -14.99 -6.95
C THR A 100 -23.99 -14.12 -6.65
N GLU A 101 -24.68 -14.35 -5.54
CA GLU A 101 -25.83 -13.51 -5.13
C GLU A 101 -25.37 -12.10 -4.76
N GLU A 102 -26.19 -11.08 -4.98
CA GLU A 102 -25.86 -9.68 -4.65
C GLU A 102 -25.56 -9.47 -3.16
N CYS A 103 -26.23 -10.23 -2.29
CA CYS A 103 -25.99 -10.19 -0.85
C CYS A 103 -24.64 -10.82 -0.45
N SER A 104 -23.94 -11.52 -1.35
CA SER A 104 -22.74 -12.27 -1.00
C SER A 104 -21.62 -11.37 -0.46
N ILE A 105 -20.86 -11.94 0.48
CA ILE A 105 -19.75 -11.28 1.16
C ILE A 105 -18.44 -11.96 0.77
N ILE A 106 -17.45 -11.18 0.37
CA ILE A 106 -16.09 -11.67 0.13
C ILE A 106 -15.24 -11.39 1.36
N ALA A 107 -14.77 -12.45 1.99
CA ALA A 107 -13.81 -12.42 3.08
C ALA A 107 -12.40 -12.54 2.50
N THR A 108 -11.61 -11.50 2.67
CA THR A 108 -10.24 -11.39 2.17
C THR A 108 -9.50 -10.32 2.99
N TYR A 109 -8.20 -10.18 2.78
CA TYR A 109 -7.43 -9.09 3.39
C TYR A 109 -7.87 -7.72 2.81
N TRP A 110 -7.45 -6.61 3.42
CA TRP A 110 -8.06 -5.30 3.10
C TRP A 110 -7.69 -4.75 1.72
N ASP A 111 -6.51 -5.08 1.19
CA ASP A 111 -5.93 -4.50 -0.02
C ASP A 111 -6.89 -4.52 -1.23
N PRO A 112 -7.51 -5.65 -1.63
CA PRO A 112 -8.43 -5.69 -2.76
C PRO A 112 -9.86 -5.21 -2.43
N GLY A 113 -10.17 -4.82 -1.18
CA GLY A 113 -11.54 -4.57 -0.73
C GLY A 113 -12.30 -3.53 -1.56
N HIS A 114 -11.65 -2.43 -1.95
CA HIS A 114 -12.27 -1.41 -2.81
C HIS A 114 -12.47 -1.89 -4.25
N LEU A 115 -11.58 -2.73 -4.78
CA LEU A 115 -11.73 -3.31 -6.12
C LEU A 115 -12.89 -4.30 -6.15
N ILE A 116 -13.03 -5.13 -5.11
CA ILE A 116 -14.13 -6.09 -4.97
C ILE A 116 -15.47 -5.36 -4.89
N THR A 117 -15.59 -4.36 -4.03
CA THR A 117 -16.83 -3.59 -3.89
C THR A 117 -17.17 -2.82 -5.18
N GLY A 118 -16.18 -2.25 -5.86
CA GLY A 118 -16.38 -1.50 -7.11
C GLY A 118 -16.71 -2.36 -8.33
N VAL A 119 -15.96 -3.45 -8.55
CA VAL A 119 -16.07 -4.29 -9.75
C VAL A 119 -17.03 -5.45 -9.53
N ALA A 120 -16.82 -6.24 -8.47
CA ALA A 120 -17.63 -7.41 -8.16
C ALA A 120 -19.01 -7.04 -7.58
N ARG A 121 -19.16 -5.81 -7.05
CA ARG A 121 -20.38 -5.34 -6.36
C ARG A 121 -20.81 -6.29 -5.24
N ARG A 122 -19.84 -6.74 -4.44
CA ARG A 122 -20.06 -7.58 -3.25
C ARG A 122 -19.52 -6.88 -2.03
N ALA A 123 -20.17 -7.10 -0.89
CA ALA A 123 -19.68 -6.60 0.38
C ALA A 123 -18.37 -7.29 0.75
N VAL A 124 -17.51 -6.57 1.46
CA VAL A 124 -16.30 -7.11 2.08
C VAL A 124 -16.36 -6.92 3.58
N ILE A 125 -15.63 -7.76 4.32
CA ILE A 125 -15.58 -7.63 5.79
C ILE A 125 -14.94 -6.31 6.20
N PHE A 126 -13.88 -5.91 5.49
CA PHE A 126 -13.19 -4.64 5.66
C PHE A 126 -12.35 -4.35 4.40
N ASP A 127 -11.94 -3.09 4.27
CA ASP A 127 -11.18 -2.54 3.15
C ASP A 127 -10.19 -1.47 3.66
N GLY A 128 -9.50 -0.80 2.73
CA GLY A 128 -8.52 0.24 3.03
C GLY A 128 -9.05 1.37 3.91
N ALA A 129 -10.34 1.72 3.80
CA ALA A 129 -10.96 2.77 4.60
C ALA A 129 -11.41 2.29 5.99
N SER A 130 -11.51 0.98 6.21
CA SER A 130 -12.07 0.38 7.42
C SER A 130 -11.10 -0.52 8.20
N GLN A 131 -9.80 -0.43 7.94
CA GLN A 131 -8.74 -1.22 8.59
C GLN A 131 -8.75 -1.14 10.13
N SER A 132 -9.02 0.05 10.69
CA SER A 132 -9.06 0.30 12.13
C SER A 132 -10.44 0.09 12.75
N THR A 133 -11.43 -0.36 11.97
CA THR A 133 -12.79 -0.52 12.49
C THR A 133 -12.89 -1.71 13.43
N LEU A 134 -13.57 -1.49 14.55
CA LEU A 134 -13.89 -2.53 15.51
C LEU A 134 -15.21 -3.19 15.15
N ARG A 135 -15.37 -4.44 15.56
CA ARG A 135 -16.61 -5.20 15.47
C ARG A 135 -17.05 -5.59 16.87
N THR A 136 -18.17 -5.04 17.30
CA THR A 136 -18.85 -5.44 18.54
C THR A 136 -20.04 -6.32 18.22
N TYR A 137 -20.24 -7.37 19.02
CA TYR A 137 -21.41 -8.23 19.01
C TYR A 137 -21.83 -8.55 20.44
N ILE A 138 -23.11 -8.85 20.62
CA ILE A 138 -23.76 -8.99 21.92
C ILE A 138 -24.13 -10.45 22.11
N VAL A 139 -23.74 -11.02 23.24
CA VAL A 139 -24.08 -12.39 23.63
C VAL A 139 -24.88 -12.35 24.93
N PRO A 140 -26.03 -13.04 25.04
CA PRO A 140 -26.77 -13.13 26.28
C PRO A 140 -25.97 -13.84 27.39
N GLY A 141 -26.16 -13.40 28.63
CA GLY A 141 -25.55 -13.98 29.82
C GLY A 141 -24.36 -13.19 30.36
N ASN A 142 -23.89 -13.63 31.53
CA ASN A 142 -22.64 -13.18 32.13
C ASN A 142 -21.59 -14.27 31.88
N LEU A 143 -20.78 -14.07 30.85
CA LEU A 143 -19.83 -15.08 30.37
C LEU A 143 -18.54 -15.08 31.19
N SER A 144 -17.97 -16.26 31.40
CA SER A 144 -16.61 -16.44 31.88
C SER A 144 -15.57 -16.03 30.82
N GLU A 145 -14.32 -15.82 31.24
CA GLU A 145 -13.24 -15.45 30.33
C GLU A 145 -12.99 -16.51 29.25
N ASP A 146 -13.08 -17.79 29.61
CA ASP A 146 -12.88 -18.92 28.67
C ASP A 146 -14.00 -18.99 27.63
N GLU A 147 -15.26 -18.75 28.03
CA GLU A 147 -16.38 -18.66 27.10
C GLU A 147 -16.22 -17.48 26.14
N ILE A 148 -15.76 -16.32 26.64
CA ILE A 148 -15.51 -15.15 25.79
C ILE A 148 -14.39 -15.44 24.79
N LYS A 149 -13.29 -16.07 25.21
CA LYS A 149 -12.19 -16.47 24.33
C LYS A 149 -12.66 -17.43 23.24
N ASP A 150 -13.47 -18.42 23.60
CA ASP A 150 -14.01 -19.38 22.65
C ASP A 150 -14.89 -18.71 21.58
N ILE A 151 -15.74 -17.77 22.01
CA ILE A 151 -16.63 -17.02 21.12
C ILE A 151 -15.84 -16.01 20.27
N ALA A 152 -14.88 -15.31 20.88
CA ALA A 152 -14.05 -14.33 20.19
C ALA A 152 -13.12 -14.99 19.17
N ALA A 153 -12.72 -16.24 19.44
CA ALA A 153 -11.79 -17.02 18.64
C ALA A 153 -10.46 -16.30 18.42
N THR A 154 -10.07 -15.41 19.35
CA THR A 154 -8.85 -14.61 19.33
C THR A 154 -8.48 -14.18 20.75
N ASP A 155 -7.19 -13.98 21.01
CA ASP A 155 -6.69 -13.60 22.34
C ASP A 155 -6.83 -12.10 22.65
N LEU A 156 -7.08 -11.27 21.64
CA LEU A 156 -7.22 -9.82 21.82
C LEU A 156 -8.64 -9.37 21.51
N TYR A 157 -9.44 -9.32 22.56
CA TYR A 157 -10.80 -8.81 22.57
C TYR A 157 -10.98 -7.85 23.74
N VAL A 158 -12.02 -7.02 23.66
CA VAL A 158 -12.51 -6.24 24.80
C VAL A 158 -13.92 -6.71 25.09
N ALA A 159 -14.15 -7.19 26.31
CA ALA A 159 -15.47 -7.64 26.75
C ALA A 159 -16.01 -6.76 27.88
N LYS A 160 -17.31 -6.47 27.84
CA LYS A 160 -18.03 -5.74 28.90
C LYS A 160 -19.38 -6.38 29.15
N THR A 161 -19.63 -6.82 30.37
CA THR A 161 -20.95 -7.29 30.78
C THR A 161 -21.79 -6.13 31.28
N LYS A 162 -23.03 -6.02 30.79
CA LYS A 162 -23.99 -4.99 31.21
C LYS A 162 -25.41 -5.53 31.17
N PHE A 163 -26.31 -4.85 31.89
CA PHE A 163 -27.74 -5.11 31.77
C PHE A 163 -28.28 -4.42 30.51
N ASN A 164 -28.91 -5.17 29.61
CA ASN A 164 -29.57 -4.61 28.43
C ASN A 164 -31.03 -4.31 28.75
N THR A 165 -31.36 -3.03 28.83
CA THR A 165 -32.72 -2.55 29.15
C THR A 165 -33.75 -2.90 28.08
N THR A 166 -33.35 -3.08 26.83
CA THR A 166 -34.26 -3.40 25.72
C THR A 166 -34.66 -4.88 25.72
N LEU A 167 -33.73 -5.76 26.09
CA LEU A 167 -33.93 -7.21 26.13
C LEU A 167 -34.32 -7.70 27.54
N ASN A 168 -34.21 -6.84 28.56
CA ASN A 168 -34.45 -7.16 29.97
C ASN A 168 -33.59 -8.34 30.47
N GLU A 169 -32.34 -8.41 30.01
CA GLU A 169 -31.40 -9.48 30.34
C GLU A 169 -29.97 -8.96 30.51
N VAL A 170 -29.14 -9.74 31.19
CA VAL A 170 -27.69 -9.48 31.26
C VAL A 170 -27.07 -9.93 29.94
N VAL A 171 -26.22 -9.09 29.36
CA VAL A 171 -25.49 -9.39 28.12
C VAL A 171 -24.01 -9.07 28.26
N THR A 172 -23.18 -9.82 27.54
CA THR A 172 -21.76 -9.53 27.36
C THR A 172 -21.52 -8.99 25.95
N GLU A 173 -21.01 -7.77 25.85
CA GLU A 173 -20.55 -7.18 24.60
C GLU A 173 -19.10 -7.55 24.36
N ILE A 174 -18.81 -8.23 23.26
CA ILE A 174 -17.45 -8.62 22.88
C ILE A 174 -17.05 -7.82 21.65
N THR A 175 -15.89 -7.17 21.72
CA THR A 175 -15.36 -6.32 20.66
C THR A 175 -14.02 -6.84 20.16
N THR A 176 -13.90 -7.05 18.86
CA THR A 176 -12.67 -7.46 18.17
C THR A 176 -12.29 -6.45 17.09
N ALA A 177 -11.04 -6.49 16.62
CA ALA A 177 -10.60 -5.71 15.47
C ALA A 177 -10.73 -6.56 14.19
N ARG A 178 -11.36 -6.01 13.13
CA ARG A 178 -11.60 -6.76 11.89
C ARG A 178 -10.31 -7.22 11.23
N ILE A 179 -9.28 -6.37 11.26
CA ILE A 179 -7.96 -6.71 10.73
C ILE A 179 -7.36 -7.93 11.45
N LYS A 180 -7.52 -8.03 12.77
CA LYS A 180 -7.03 -9.19 13.54
C LYS A 180 -7.85 -10.43 13.22
N ASP A 181 -9.18 -10.31 13.21
CA ASP A 181 -10.07 -11.41 12.88
C ASP A 181 -9.70 -12.05 11.54
N ILE A 182 -9.63 -11.26 10.47
CA ILE A 182 -9.32 -11.80 9.14
C ILE A 182 -7.88 -12.26 9.01
N SER A 183 -6.94 -11.55 9.62
CA SER A 183 -5.55 -11.99 9.69
C SER A 183 -5.41 -13.35 10.38
N THR A 184 -6.18 -13.60 11.45
CA THR A 184 -6.23 -14.89 12.12
C THR A 184 -6.83 -15.96 11.20
N THR A 185 -7.89 -15.66 10.45
CA THR A 185 -8.42 -16.64 9.47
C THR A 185 -7.42 -17.02 8.39
N LEU A 186 -6.55 -16.08 7.98
CA LEU A 186 -5.55 -16.28 6.93
C LEU A 186 -4.29 -16.99 7.43
N PHE A 187 -4.02 -16.93 8.73
CA PHE A 187 -2.80 -17.44 9.35
C PHE A 187 -3.00 -18.77 10.10
N THR A 188 -4.17 -19.00 10.70
CA THR A 188 -4.42 -20.18 11.53
C THR A 188 -4.56 -21.47 10.72
N ASP A 189 -4.05 -22.57 11.25
CA ASP A 189 -4.32 -23.93 10.77
C ASP A 189 -5.61 -24.52 11.37
N ASN A 190 -6.17 -23.88 12.40
CA ASN A 190 -7.40 -24.30 13.04
C ASN A 190 -8.63 -23.83 12.24
N GLU A 191 -9.12 -24.70 11.35
CA GLU A 191 -10.32 -24.42 10.54
C GLU A 191 -11.55 -24.08 11.39
N THR A 192 -11.69 -24.69 12.57
CA THR A 192 -12.83 -24.42 13.46
C THR A 192 -12.78 -22.99 13.99
N GLN A 193 -11.60 -22.52 14.37
CA GLN A 193 -11.37 -21.13 14.78
C GLN A 193 -11.71 -20.16 13.62
N ALA A 194 -11.19 -20.43 12.42
CA ALA A 194 -11.44 -19.60 11.25
C ALA A 194 -12.95 -19.53 10.92
N ILE A 195 -13.64 -20.66 10.91
CA ILE A 195 -15.10 -20.73 10.65
C ILE A 195 -15.88 -19.97 11.73
N LYS A 196 -15.52 -20.09 13.02
CA LYS A 196 -16.15 -19.32 14.09
C LYS A 196 -16.02 -17.82 13.83
N ILE A 197 -14.84 -17.35 13.45
CA ILE A 197 -14.60 -15.95 13.11
C ILE A 197 -15.48 -15.51 11.94
N LEU A 198 -15.45 -16.23 10.82
CA LEU A 198 -16.15 -15.88 9.58
C LEU A 198 -17.67 -15.88 9.74
N LYS A 199 -18.24 -16.83 10.50
CA LYS A 199 -19.69 -16.89 10.77
C LYS A 199 -20.24 -15.61 11.39
N ARG A 200 -19.44 -14.87 12.18
CA ARG A 200 -19.85 -13.59 12.78
C ARG A 200 -20.08 -12.47 11.78
N TYR A 201 -19.54 -12.59 10.57
CA TYR A 201 -19.63 -11.58 9.51
C TYR A 201 -20.66 -11.93 8.43
N ARG A 202 -21.14 -13.18 8.40
CA ARG A 202 -21.95 -13.71 7.29
C ARG A 202 -23.34 -13.08 7.17
N ASN A 203 -24.00 -12.70 8.28
CA ASN A 203 -25.33 -12.08 8.30
C ASN A 203 -26.33 -12.69 7.28
N ASN A 204 -26.53 -14.01 7.31
CA ASN A 204 -27.38 -14.81 6.40
C ASN A 204 -27.03 -14.80 4.90
N CYS A 205 -26.00 -14.06 4.48
CA CYS A 205 -25.56 -14.01 3.10
C CYS A 205 -24.61 -15.16 2.77
N THR A 206 -24.40 -15.47 1.50
CA THR A 206 -23.34 -16.41 1.12
C THR A 206 -21.98 -15.74 1.29
N MET A 207 -21.01 -16.45 1.90
CA MET A 207 -19.66 -15.92 2.10
C MET A 207 -18.67 -16.72 1.26
N TYR A 208 -17.83 -15.99 0.52
CA TYR A 208 -16.71 -16.55 -0.23
C TYR A 208 -15.40 -16.08 0.39
N TYR A 209 -14.38 -16.92 0.35
CA TYR A 209 -13.07 -16.63 0.90
C TYR A 209 -12.06 -16.49 -0.23
N LEU A 210 -11.36 -15.35 -0.30
CA LEU A 210 -10.41 -15.04 -1.36
C LEU A 210 -9.02 -14.79 -0.74
N VAL A 211 -8.07 -15.68 -1.06
CA VAL A 211 -6.74 -15.73 -0.43
C VAL A 211 -5.60 -15.43 -1.41
N SER A 212 -5.84 -15.48 -2.73
CA SER A 212 -4.83 -15.12 -3.72
C SER A 212 -5.39 -14.29 -4.88
N GLY A 213 -4.55 -13.41 -5.40
CA GLY A 213 -4.62 -12.89 -6.76
C GLY A 213 -3.57 -13.61 -7.59
N LEU A 214 -3.91 -14.01 -8.82
CA LEU A 214 -3.07 -14.84 -9.70
C LEU A 214 -1.88 -14.10 -10.35
N THR A 215 -1.59 -12.86 -9.93
CA THR A 215 -0.69 -11.98 -10.67
C THR A 215 0.21 -11.10 -9.79
N SER A 216 1.32 -10.68 -10.39
CA SER A 216 2.52 -10.12 -9.76
C SER A 216 2.35 -8.77 -9.05
N VAL A 217 1.24 -8.06 -9.21
CA VAL A 217 1.07 -6.70 -8.65
C VAL A 217 0.35 -6.70 -7.29
N SER A 218 -0.53 -7.66 -7.02
CA SER A 218 -1.26 -7.77 -5.74
C SER A 218 -1.39 -9.21 -5.26
N ASP A 219 -0.29 -9.96 -5.30
CA ASP A 219 -0.26 -11.27 -4.66
C ASP A 219 -0.38 -11.09 -3.14
N LEU A 220 -1.57 -11.42 -2.64
CA LEU A 220 -1.91 -11.43 -1.22
C LEU A 220 -0.90 -12.27 -0.42
N ILE A 221 -0.34 -13.33 -1.01
CA ILE A 221 0.69 -14.16 -0.36
C ILE A 221 1.97 -13.37 -0.12
N ARG A 222 2.35 -12.43 -1.00
CA ARG A 222 3.57 -11.63 -0.80
C ARG A 222 3.46 -10.71 0.43
N ILE A 223 2.24 -10.31 0.81
CA ILE A 223 1.99 -9.46 1.97
C ILE A 223 1.57 -10.26 3.21
N SER A 224 1.63 -11.59 3.15
CA SER A 224 1.19 -12.50 4.21
C SER A 224 1.89 -12.28 5.55
N GLY A 225 3.09 -11.70 5.54
CA GLY A 225 3.81 -11.31 6.75
C GLY A 225 2.99 -10.35 7.63
N TRP A 226 2.08 -9.57 7.06
CA TRP A 226 1.15 -8.74 7.82
C TRP A 226 0.02 -9.55 8.47
N TRP A 227 -0.42 -10.63 7.84
CA TRP A 227 -1.47 -11.49 8.39
C TRP A 227 -0.98 -12.14 9.67
N SER A 228 0.21 -12.72 9.65
CA SER A 228 0.78 -13.31 10.84
C SER A 228 1.05 -12.26 11.93
N TYR A 229 1.51 -11.06 11.52
CA TYR A 229 1.77 -9.96 12.44
C TYR A 229 0.50 -9.57 13.18
N PHE A 230 -0.59 -9.26 12.47
CA PHE A 230 -1.84 -8.84 13.11
C PHE A 230 -2.55 -9.97 13.83
N SER A 231 -2.44 -11.21 13.36
CA SER A 231 -2.97 -12.38 14.06
C SER A 231 -2.31 -12.58 15.43
N THR A 232 -0.99 -12.40 15.50
CA THR A 232 -0.20 -12.57 16.73
C THR A 232 0.00 -11.28 17.52
N PHE A 233 -0.60 -10.16 17.07
CA PHE A 233 -0.37 -8.86 17.68
C PHE A 233 -0.89 -8.80 19.11
N ASP A 234 0.01 -8.36 19.99
CA ASP A 234 -0.22 -8.02 21.39
C ASP A 234 0.35 -6.60 21.68
N PRO A 235 -0.32 -5.76 22.50
CA PRO A 235 0.15 -4.40 22.77
C PRO A 235 1.53 -4.31 23.44
N VAL A 236 1.94 -5.35 24.18
CA VAL A 236 3.22 -5.41 24.90
C VAL A 236 4.30 -6.01 24.00
N ASN A 237 4.02 -7.18 23.41
CA ASN A 237 5.02 -7.96 22.68
C ASN A 237 5.07 -7.67 21.18
N LYS A 238 4.12 -6.89 20.64
CA LYS A 238 3.88 -6.65 19.21
C LYS A 238 3.60 -7.97 18.45
N GLY A 239 3.34 -7.85 17.15
CA GLY A 239 3.11 -9.01 16.27
C GLY A 239 4.40 -9.63 15.74
N THR A 240 4.31 -10.89 15.31
CA THR A 240 5.41 -11.63 14.67
C THR A 240 5.17 -11.78 13.16
N HIS A 241 6.17 -11.39 12.37
CA HIS A 241 6.14 -11.52 10.91
C HIS A 241 6.64 -12.90 10.46
N TYR A 242 5.81 -13.61 9.70
CA TYR A 242 6.13 -14.85 9.02
C TYR A 242 5.87 -14.65 7.53
N ASN A 243 6.94 -14.68 6.73
CA ASN A 243 6.83 -14.58 5.28
C ASN A 243 6.65 -15.96 4.69
N TYR A 244 5.66 -16.11 3.82
CA TYR A 244 5.45 -17.36 3.10
C TYR A 244 6.43 -17.35 1.92
N LEU A 245 7.26 -18.39 1.84
CA LEU A 245 8.13 -18.58 0.69
C LEU A 245 7.32 -19.29 -0.38
N VAL A 246 7.14 -18.63 -1.52
CA VAL A 246 6.61 -19.29 -2.72
C VAL A 246 7.73 -20.21 -3.22
N LEU A 247 7.55 -21.52 -3.05
CA LEU A 247 8.43 -22.51 -3.66
C LEU A 247 8.19 -22.46 -5.17
N THR A 248 9.16 -21.95 -5.92
CA THR A 248 9.19 -22.13 -7.37
C THR A 248 9.46 -23.60 -7.65
N LEU A 249 8.41 -24.33 -8.04
CA LEU A 249 8.48 -25.70 -8.57
C LEU A 249 8.99 -25.69 -10.02
#